data_AF-A0A7C6YYE6-F1
#
_entry.id   AF-A0A7C6YYE6-F1
#
_cell.length_a   1.000
_cell.length_b   1.000
_cell.length_c   1.000
_cell.angle_alpha   90.00
_cell.angle_beta   90.00
_cell.angle_gamma   90.00
#
_symmetry.space_group_name_H-M   'P 1'
#
loop_
_entity.id
_entity.type
_entity.pdbx_description
1 polymer ?
#
loop_
_entity_poly.entity_id
_entity_poly.type
_entity_poly.pdbx_seq_one_letter_code
_entity_poly.pdbx_strand_id
1 'polypeptide(L)'
;MELLSLGSRGPNVKLVQSLLNRIGYNAGPVDGIFGVLTQQAVIQFQRNNALKADGIVGPRTWAVFDRLLTGYDTYTIRPGDSLYKIARMYYTTVNAILIANPGINPNMLLPGQRIIVPYGFDIVFNDIDYTYEIIDRQIRGLKIRYPFLEVGSIGRSVMG
;
A
#
# COMPACT_ATOMS: atom_id res chain seq x y z
N MET A 1 -7.24 11.93 -9.25
CA MET A 1 -7.19 10.45 -9.37
C MET A 1 -8.33 10.00 -10.24
N GLU A 2 -8.04 9.03 -11.11
CA GLU A 2 -9.01 8.43 -12.04
C GLU A 2 -10.12 7.69 -11.28
N LEU A 3 -11.36 7.78 -11.76
CA LEU A 3 -12.46 6.97 -11.25
C LEU A 3 -12.49 5.65 -12.02
N LEU A 4 -12.39 4.52 -11.32
CA LEU A 4 -12.49 3.20 -11.96
C LEU A 4 -13.82 2.52 -11.59
N SER A 5 -14.46 1.95 -12.59
CA SER A 5 -15.71 1.20 -12.45
C SER A 5 -15.80 0.09 -13.49
N LEU A 6 -16.89 -0.68 -13.47
CA LEU A 6 -17.17 -1.70 -14.48
C LEU A 6 -16.94 -1.15 -15.90
N GLY A 7 -16.12 -1.84 -16.69
CA GLY A 7 -15.75 -1.45 -18.05
C GLY A 7 -14.48 -0.59 -18.19
N SER A 8 -13.98 0.02 -17.11
CA SER A 8 -12.69 0.72 -17.11
C SER A 8 -11.55 -0.21 -17.54
N ARG A 9 -10.52 0.33 -18.19
CA ARG A 9 -9.36 -0.43 -18.65
C ARG A 9 -8.06 0.33 -18.44
N GLY A 10 -6.97 -0.40 -18.23
CA GLY A 10 -5.61 0.15 -18.25
C GLY A 10 -4.76 -0.19 -17.02
N PRO A 11 -3.60 0.47 -16.88
CA PRO A 11 -2.62 0.17 -15.84
C PRO A 11 -3.16 0.27 -14.42
N ASN A 12 -4.01 1.27 -14.13
CA ASN A 12 -4.61 1.44 -12.81
C ASN A 12 -5.60 0.31 -12.46
N VAL A 13 -6.24 -0.30 -13.46
CA VAL A 13 -7.09 -1.48 -13.24
C VAL A 13 -6.24 -2.69 -12.87
N LYS A 14 -5.12 -2.93 -13.59
CA LYS A 14 -4.15 -3.99 -13.23
C LYS A 14 -3.62 -3.79 -11.81
N LEU A 15 -3.29 -2.56 -11.45
CA LEU A 15 -2.83 -2.21 -10.11
C LEU A 15 -3.86 -2.59 -9.04
N VAL A 16 -5.13 -2.24 -9.25
CA VAL A 16 -6.23 -2.59 -8.32
C VAL A 16 -6.45 -4.10 -8.26
N GLN A 17 -6.45 -4.80 -9.39
CA GLN A 17 -6.59 -6.25 -9.43
C GLN A 17 -5.45 -6.95 -8.68
N SER A 18 -4.20 -6.58 -8.96
CA SER A 18 -3.01 -7.16 -8.30
C SER A 18 -3.02 -6.87 -6.80
N LEU A 19 -3.34 -5.64 -6.39
CA LEU A 19 -3.48 -5.28 -4.97
C LEU A 19 -4.56 -6.10 -4.26
N LEU A 20 -5.78 -6.15 -4.83
CA LEU A 20 -6.91 -6.87 -4.24
C LEU A 20 -6.62 -8.36 -4.09
N ASN A 21 -6.05 -8.98 -5.12
CA ASN A 21 -5.60 -10.37 -5.09
C ASN A 21 -4.52 -10.59 -4.00
N ARG A 22 -3.58 -9.66 -3.86
CA ARG A 22 -2.51 -9.73 -2.86
C ARG A 22 -3.01 -9.70 -1.42
N ILE A 23 -4.03 -8.90 -1.15
CA ILE A 23 -4.62 -8.76 0.18
C ILE A 23 -5.80 -9.71 0.42
N GLY A 24 -6.00 -10.70 -0.45
CA GLY A 24 -6.90 -11.84 -0.24
C GLY A 24 -8.32 -11.71 -0.80
N TYR A 25 -8.61 -10.68 -1.61
CA TYR A 25 -9.86 -10.63 -2.38
C TYR A 25 -9.69 -11.35 -3.72
N ASN A 26 -10.77 -11.80 -4.33
CA ASN A 26 -10.73 -12.39 -5.67
C ASN A 26 -11.18 -11.36 -6.73
N ALA A 27 -10.23 -10.62 -7.29
CA ALA A 27 -10.49 -9.66 -8.37
C ALA A 27 -10.46 -10.31 -9.78
N GLY A 28 -10.25 -11.63 -9.86
CA GLY A 28 -10.03 -12.32 -11.12
C GLY A 28 -8.62 -12.11 -11.69
N PRO A 29 -8.41 -12.36 -12.99
CA PRO A 29 -7.11 -12.19 -13.64
C PRO A 29 -6.68 -10.72 -13.65
N VAL A 30 -5.35 -10.48 -13.62
CA VAL A 30 -4.75 -9.14 -13.72
C VAL A 30 -4.61 -8.76 -15.19
N ASP A 31 -5.75 -8.63 -15.88
CA ASP A 31 -5.84 -8.37 -17.32
C ASP A 31 -5.98 -6.88 -17.66
N GLY A 32 -6.18 -6.03 -16.65
CA GLY A 32 -6.40 -4.60 -16.83
C GLY A 32 -7.80 -4.25 -17.33
N ILE A 33 -8.77 -5.17 -17.22
CA ILE A 33 -10.17 -4.94 -17.54
C ILE A 33 -11.00 -5.02 -16.26
N PHE A 34 -11.70 -3.94 -15.94
CA PHE A 34 -12.51 -3.88 -14.74
C PHE A 34 -13.83 -4.63 -14.99
N GLY A 35 -13.78 -5.95 -14.81
CA GLY A 35 -14.91 -6.86 -14.98
C GLY A 35 -15.76 -7.03 -13.71
N VAL A 36 -16.70 -7.97 -13.78
CA VAL A 36 -17.62 -8.28 -12.67
C VAL A 36 -16.88 -8.80 -11.44
N LEU A 37 -15.83 -9.62 -11.63
CA LEU A 37 -15.01 -10.12 -10.51
C LEU A 37 -14.27 -8.98 -9.81
N THR A 38 -13.63 -8.08 -10.56
CA THR A 38 -12.98 -6.89 -10.02
C THR A 38 -13.98 -6.03 -9.23
N GLN A 39 -15.18 -5.81 -9.79
CA GLN A 39 -16.22 -5.05 -9.10
C GLN A 39 -16.66 -5.70 -7.79
N GLN A 40 -16.88 -7.02 -7.79
CA GLN A 40 -17.24 -7.76 -6.59
C GLN A 40 -16.15 -7.69 -5.52
N ALA A 41 -14.88 -7.82 -5.91
CA ALA A 41 -13.74 -7.65 -5.01
C ALA A 41 -13.69 -6.24 -4.42
N VAL A 42 -13.93 -5.20 -5.22
CA VAL A 42 -14.00 -3.81 -4.73
C VAL A 42 -15.16 -3.63 -3.75
N ILE A 43 -16.34 -4.20 -4.02
CA ILE A 43 -17.49 -4.16 -3.09
C ILE A 43 -17.13 -4.82 -1.76
N GLN A 44 -16.53 -6.01 -1.79
CA GLN A 44 -16.12 -6.72 -0.57
C GLN A 44 -15.06 -5.92 0.20
N PHE A 45 -14.06 -5.40 -0.50
CA PHE A 45 -13.04 -4.53 0.07
C PHE A 45 -13.66 -3.29 0.75
N GLN A 46 -14.58 -2.62 0.07
CA GLN A 46 -15.27 -1.44 0.60
C GLN A 46 -16.05 -1.78 1.87
N ARG A 47 -16.80 -2.90 1.89
CA ARG A 47 -17.52 -3.36 3.09
C ARG A 47 -16.58 -3.60 4.27
N ASN A 48 -15.47 -4.30 4.02
CA ASN A 48 -14.49 -4.65 5.06
C ASN A 48 -13.74 -3.42 5.59
N ASN A 49 -13.67 -2.33 4.82
CA ASN A 49 -12.99 -1.09 5.18
C ASN A 49 -13.97 0.05 5.56
N ALA A 50 -15.24 -0.27 5.87
CA ALA A 50 -16.27 0.70 6.24
C ALA A 50 -16.45 1.85 5.23
N LEU A 51 -16.30 1.56 3.94
CA LEU A 51 -16.57 2.45 2.83
C LEU A 51 -17.97 2.20 2.26
N LYS A 52 -18.48 3.15 1.47
CA LYS A 52 -19.68 2.90 0.67
C LYS A 52 -19.38 1.79 -0.34
N ALA A 53 -20.12 0.70 -0.27
CA ALA A 53 -19.89 -0.51 -1.05
C ALA A 53 -20.60 -0.45 -2.43
N ASP A 54 -20.21 0.50 -3.26
CA ASP A 54 -20.79 0.75 -4.59
C ASP A 54 -20.00 0.10 -5.75
N GLY A 55 -18.88 -0.55 -5.46
CA GLY A 55 -18.04 -1.20 -6.47
C GLY A 55 -17.26 -0.22 -7.34
N ILE A 56 -17.22 1.06 -6.96
CA ILE A 56 -16.50 2.12 -7.68
C ILE A 56 -15.25 2.49 -6.91
N VAL A 57 -14.11 2.49 -7.59
CA VAL A 57 -12.85 2.99 -7.03
C VAL A 57 -12.81 4.51 -7.22
N GLY A 58 -13.52 5.21 -6.33
CA GLY A 58 -13.49 6.67 -6.20
C GLY A 58 -12.45 7.17 -5.19
N PRO A 59 -12.40 8.48 -4.90
CA PRO A 59 -11.38 9.08 -4.04
C PRO A 59 -11.25 8.45 -2.64
N ARG A 60 -12.37 8.01 -2.04
CA ARG A 60 -12.35 7.35 -0.72
C ARG A 60 -11.76 5.95 -0.77
N THR A 61 -12.07 5.17 -1.82
CA THR A 61 -11.48 3.84 -2.04
C THR A 61 -9.99 3.97 -2.34
N TRP A 62 -9.62 4.92 -3.20
CA TRP A 62 -8.24 5.23 -3.51
C TRP A 62 -7.41 5.65 -2.29
N ALA A 63 -7.97 6.42 -1.36
CA ALA A 63 -7.26 6.81 -0.15
C ALA A 63 -6.84 5.59 0.71
N VAL A 64 -7.64 4.52 0.72
CA VAL A 64 -7.28 3.28 1.41
C VAL A 64 -6.28 2.48 0.59
N PHE A 65 -6.50 2.35 -0.73
CA PHE A 65 -5.54 1.68 -1.61
C PHE A 65 -4.17 2.34 -1.58
N ASP A 66 -4.06 3.67 -1.55
CA ASP A 66 -2.78 4.38 -1.49
C ASP A 66 -1.95 3.98 -0.25
N ARG A 67 -2.59 3.77 0.91
CA ARG A 67 -1.87 3.26 2.10
C ARG A 67 -1.34 1.85 1.88
N LEU A 68 -2.15 0.98 1.28
CA LEU A 68 -1.75 -0.40 0.99
C LEU A 68 -0.65 -0.46 -0.08
N LEU A 69 -0.75 0.38 -1.11
CA LEU A 69 0.21 0.49 -2.21
C LEU A 69 1.55 1.11 -1.76
N THR A 70 1.53 1.99 -0.77
CA THR A 70 2.76 2.52 -0.16
C THR A 70 3.34 1.58 0.89
N GLY A 71 2.55 0.65 1.43
CA GLY A 71 3.05 -0.50 2.19
C GLY A 71 3.33 -0.22 3.66
N TYR A 72 2.81 0.86 4.22
CA TYR A 72 3.00 1.18 5.63
C TYR A 72 1.82 1.99 6.18
N ASP A 73 1.68 1.96 7.51
CA ASP A 73 0.87 2.90 8.26
C ASP A 73 1.73 3.72 9.23
N THR A 74 1.22 4.87 9.65
CA THR A 74 1.73 5.54 10.86
C THR A 74 0.93 5.11 12.06
N TYR A 75 1.60 4.48 13.03
CA TYR A 75 1.01 4.01 14.27
C TYR A 75 1.40 4.92 15.44
N THR A 76 0.45 5.22 16.33
CA THR A 76 0.71 5.95 17.57
C THR A 76 0.75 4.95 18.73
N ILE A 77 1.92 4.83 19.38
CA ILE A 77 2.15 3.95 20.53
C ILE A 77 1.12 4.24 21.62
N ARG A 78 0.53 3.17 22.15
CA ARG A 78 -0.41 3.17 23.27
C ARG A 78 0.23 2.56 24.51
N PRO A 79 -0.27 2.88 25.72
CA PRO A 79 0.16 2.21 26.94
C PRO A 79 0.02 0.69 26.83
N GLY A 80 1.09 -0.04 27.16
CA GLY A 80 1.12 -1.51 27.12
C GLY A 80 1.51 -2.13 25.78
N ASP A 81 1.82 -1.32 24.77
CA ASP A 81 2.35 -1.80 23.50
C ASP A 81 3.77 -2.36 23.61
N SER A 82 4.07 -3.26 22.68
CA SER A 82 5.44 -3.66 22.35
C SER A 82 5.55 -3.77 20.84
N LEU A 83 6.77 -3.61 20.30
CA LEU A 83 6.98 -3.79 18.87
C LEU A 83 6.55 -5.18 18.39
N TYR A 84 6.62 -6.20 19.25
CA TYR A 84 6.13 -7.54 18.93
C TYR A 84 4.61 -7.61 18.75
N LYS A 85 3.84 -6.97 19.65
CA LYS A 85 2.37 -6.90 19.52
C LYS A 85 1.97 -6.14 18.26
N ILE A 86 2.64 -5.01 18.00
CA ILE A 86 2.39 -4.17 16.83
C ILE A 86 2.75 -4.94 15.55
N ALA A 87 3.91 -5.60 15.51
CA ALA A 87 4.33 -6.38 14.35
C ALA A 87 3.30 -7.45 13.98
N ARG A 88 2.79 -8.20 14.97
CA ARG A 88 1.74 -9.20 14.73
C ARG A 88 0.43 -8.59 14.24
N MET A 89 0.02 -7.43 14.76
CA MET A 89 -1.18 -6.73 14.32
C MET A 89 -1.11 -6.33 12.83
N TYR A 90 0.08 -5.97 12.36
CA TYR A 90 0.32 -5.54 10.97
C TYR A 90 0.86 -6.64 10.06
N TYR A 91 0.85 -7.89 10.54
CA TYR A 91 1.40 -9.06 9.85
C TYR A 91 2.86 -8.87 9.39
N THR A 92 3.65 -8.09 10.12
CA THR A 92 5.04 -7.73 9.80
C THR A 92 6.02 -8.28 10.84
N THR A 93 7.29 -7.93 10.72
CA THR A 93 8.33 -8.31 11.68
C THR A 93 8.79 -7.13 12.53
N VAL A 94 9.29 -7.41 13.73
CA VAL A 94 9.92 -6.38 14.58
C VAL A 94 11.08 -5.73 13.84
N ASN A 95 11.88 -6.51 13.10
CA ASN A 95 13.00 -5.99 12.34
C ASN A 95 12.57 -5.00 11.24
N ALA A 96 11.47 -5.27 10.54
CA ALA A 96 10.93 -4.33 9.55
C ALA A 96 10.51 -2.99 10.21
N ILE A 97 9.92 -3.04 11.41
CA ILE A 97 9.58 -1.82 12.16
C ILE A 97 10.86 -1.07 12.57
N LEU A 98 11.88 -1.77 13.08
CA LEU A 98 13.14 -1.13 13.48
C LEU A 98 13.84 -0.46 12.28
N ILE A 99 13.89 -1.13 11.14
CA ILE A 99 14.47 -0.59 9.89
C ILE A 99 13.74 0.68 9.45
N ALA A 100 12.40 0.67 9.47
CA ALA A 100 11.59 1.81 9.06
C ALA A 100 11.65 2.99 10.06
N ASN A 101 12.14 2.78 11.29
CA ASN A 101 12.23 3.81 12.33
C ASN A 101 13.65 3.89 12.91
N PRO A 102 14.62 4.44 12.16
CA PRO A 102 15.98 4.64 12.67
C PRO A 102 15.99 5.39 14.00
N GLY A 103 16.69 4.84 14.99
CA GLY A 103 16.82 5.45 16.32
C GLY A 103 15.70 5.13 17.32
N ILE A 104 14.67 4.36 16.95
CA ILE A 104 13.69 3.87 17.93
C ILE A 104 14.35 2.94 18.95
N ASN A 105 14.07 3.15 20.24
CA ASN A 105 14.48 2.21 21.28
C ASN A 105 13.34 1.24 21.62
N PRO A 106 13.46 -0.06 21.29
CA PRO A 106 12.39 -1.04 21.52
C PRO A 106 12.06 -1.27 22.99
N ASN A 107 12.98 -0.96 23.91
CA ASN A 107 12.79 -1.11 25.36
C ASN A 107 12.22 0.16 26.03
N MET A 108 12.07 1.25 25.28
CA MET A 108 11.63 2.55 25.79
C MET A 108 10.64 3.21 24.83
N LEU A 109 9.54 2.51 24.55
CA LEU A 109 8.43 3.06 23.76
C LEU A 109 7.63 4.05 24.59
N LEU A 110 7.39 5.25 24.04
CA LEU A 110 6.64 6.30 24.73
C LEU A 110 5.20 6.33 24.22
N PRO A 111 4.17 6.24 25.09
CA PRO A 111 2.79 6.50 24.68
C PRO A 111 2.65 7.85 23.97
N GLY A 112 1.96 7.86 22.83
CA GLY A 112 1.85 9.02 21.95
C GLY A 112 2.95 9.15 20.89
N GLN A 113 4.04 8.39 21.00
CA GLN A 113 5.09 8.34 19.97
C GLN A 113 4.52 7.78 18.66
N ARG A 114 4.80 8.46 17.54
CA ARG A 114 4.42 7.99 16.21
C ARG A 114 5.56 7.20 15.58
N ILE A 115 5.23 6.05 15.01
CA ILE A 115 6.17 5.16 14.32
C ILE A 115 5.60 4.71 12.98
N ILE A 116 6.47 4.38 12.04
CA ILE A 116 6.12 3.73 10.78
C ILE A 116 5.99 2.23 11.02
N VAL A 117 4.89 1.63 10.57
CA VAL A 117 4.69 0.18 10.65
C VAL A 117 4.47 -0.35 9.24
N PRO A 118 5.48 -1.00 8.63
CA PRO A 118 5.32 -1.62 7.32
C PRO A 118 4.34 -2.78 7.37
N TYR A 119 3.52 -2.96 6.33
CA TYR A 119 2.75 -4.19 6.16
C TYR A 119 3.67 -5.36 5.79
N GLY A 120 3.22 -6.59 6.09
CA GLY A 120 3.96 -7.82 5.81
C GLY A 120 4.07 -8.23 4.34
N PHE A 121 3.33 -7.59 3.44
CA PHE A 121 3.30 -7.97 2.03
C PHE A 121 4.20 -7.08 1.15
N ASP A 122 4.57 -7.62 0.00
CA ASP A 122 5.38 -6.94 -1.01
C ASP A 122 4.54 -5.91 -1.77
N ILE A 123 5.07 -4.69 -1.87
CA ILE A 123 4.43 -3.57 -2.59
C ILE A 123 4.87 -3.43 -4.04
N VAL A 124 5.86 -4.21 -4.48
CA VAL A 124 6.27 -4.27 -5.88
C VAL A 124 5.46 -5.37 -6.56
N PHE A 125 4.79 -5.00 -7.64
CA PHE A 125 3.93 -5.90 -8.41
C PHE A 125 4.63 -6.25 -9.72
N ASN A 126 4.77 -7.54 -10.02
CA ASN A 126 5.50 -8.01 -11.22
C ASN A 126 4.55 -8.32 -12.38
N ASP A 127 3.25 -8.12 -12.19
CA ASP A 127 2.14 -8.49 -13.06
C ASP A 127 1.36 -7.26 -13.59
N ILE A 128 1.96 -6.08 -13.51
CA ILE A 128 1.34 -4.82 -13.92
C ILE A 128 2.20 -4.05 -14.93
N ASP A 129 1.54 -3.23 -15.75
CA ASP A 129 2.21 -2.27 -16.60
C ASP A 129 2.52 -1.03 -15.77
N TYR A 130 3.79 -0.66 -15.65
CA TYR A 130 4.19 0.48 -14.83
C TYR A 130 4.01 1.80 -15.59
N THR A 131 3.25 2.71 -14.99
CA THR A 131 3.27 4.13 -15.33
C THR A 131 4.19 4.88 -14.39
N TYR A 132 4.54 6.12 -14.74
CA TYR A 132 5.34 6.98 -13.87
C TYR A 132 4.70 7.16 -12.49
N GLU A 133 3.37 7.34 -12.44
CA GLU A 133 2.62 7.55 -11.19
C GLU A 133 2.64 6.30 -10.29
N ILE A 134 2.59 5.10 -10.89
CA ILE A 134 2.67 3.83 -10.16
C ILE A 134 4.07 3.65 -9.56
N ILE A 135 5.11 3.87 -10.38
CA ILE A 135 6.51 3.77 -9.94
C ILE A 135 6.78 4.79 -8.82
N ASP A 136 6.43 6.05 -9.01
CA ASP A 136 6.65 7.10 -8.00
C ASP A 136 6.00 6.73 -6.67
N ARG A 137 4.74 6.26 -6.69
CA ARG A 137 4.03 5.84 -5.48
C ARG A 137 4.78 4.72 -4.74
N GLN A 138 5.23 3.70 -5.45
CA GLN A 138 5.97 2.59 -4.84
C GLN A 138 7.34 3.02 -4.34
N ILE A 139 8.09 3.83 -5.09
CA ILE A 139 9.37 4.37 -4.66
C ILE A 139 9.21 5.18 -3.37
N ARG A 140 8.17 6.02 -3.27
CA ARG A 140 7.87 6.75 -2.03
C ARG A 140 7.60 5.80 -0.86
N GLY A 141 6.81 4.75 -1.07
CA GLY A 141 6.57 3.70 -0.07
C GLY A 141 7.84 2.98 0.37
N LEU A 142 8.65 2.55 -0.59
CA LEU A 142 9.92 1.86 -0.36
C LEU A 142 10.91 2.72 0.44
N LYS A 143 11.03 4.01 0.11
CA LYS A 143 11.89 4.94 0.86
C LYS A 143 11.50 5.06 2.33
N ILE A 144 10.19 5.05 2.63
CA ILE A 144 9.70 5.12 4.00
C ILE A 144 9.94 3.79 4.74
N ARG A 145 9.75 2.66 4.08
CA ARG A 145 9.99 1.32 4.66
C ARG A 145 11.48 1.02 4.86
N TYR A 146 12.33 1.57 3.99
CA TYR A 146 13.77 1.35 3.96
C TYR A 146 14.50 2.70 3.82
N PRO A 147 14.60 3.48 4.92
CA PRO A 147 15.18 4.82 4.88
C PRO A 147 16.66 4.90 4.44
N PHE A 148 17.33 3.75 4.35
CA PHE A 148 18.69 3.64 3.80
C PHE A 148 18.75 3.59 2.27
N LEU A 149 17.60 3.48 1.58
CA LEU A 149 17.57 3.50 0.12
C LEU A 149 17.85 4.92 -0.40
N GLU A 150 19.01 5.09 -1.02
CA GLU A 150 19.29 6.23 -1.87
C GLU A 150 18.68 5.98 -3.26
N VAL A 151 17.90 6.93 -3.77
CA VAL A 151 17.56 6.94 -5.20
C VAL A 151 18.32 8.07 -5.86
N GLY A 152 19.26 7.71 -6.74
CA GLY A 152 19.89 8.66 -7.63
C GLY A 152 18.92 9.09 -8.72
N SER A 153 18.88 10.38 -9.04
CA SER A 153 18.42 10.82 -10.36
C SER A 153 19.56 10.53 -11.33
N ILE A 154 19.39 9.58 -12.26
CA ILE A 154 20.42 9.25 -13.27
C ILE A 154 20.53 10.31 -14.40
N GLY A 155 20.09 11.55 -14.16
CA GLY A 155 20.35 12.68 -15.04
C GLY A 155 19.17 13.65 -15.17
N ARG A 156 19.47 14.94 -15.33
CA ARG A 156 18.53 15.88 -15.97
C ARG A 156 18.52 15.50 -17.44
N SER A 157 17.33 15.23 -18.00
CA SER A 157 17.10 14.94 -19.41
C SER A 157 18.07 15.70 -20.33
N VAL A 158 18.88 14.98 -21.11
CA VAL A 158 19.57 15.55 -22.26
C VAL A 158 18.60 15.51 -23.44
N MET A 159 17.65 16.43 -23.46
CA MET A 159 16.92 16.77 -24.69
C MET A 159 17.07 18.27 -24.92
N GLY A 160 18.11 18.60 -25.70
CA GLY A 160 18.00 19.64 -26.71
C GLY A 160 17.46 19.03 -28.00
#